data_AF-A0A7X7P197-F1
#
_entry.id   AF-A0A7X7P197-F1
#
_cell.length_a   1.000
_cell.length_b   1.000
_cell.length_c   1.000
_cell.angle_alpha   90.00
_cell.angle_beta   90.00
_cell.angle_gamma   90.00
#
_symmetry.space_group_name_H-M   'P 1'
#
loop_
_entity.id
_entity.type
_entity.pdbx_description
1 polymer ?
#
loop_
_entity_poly.entity_id
_entity_poly.type
_entity_poly.pdbx_seq_one_letter_code
_entity_poly.pdbx_strand_id
1 'polypeptide(L)'
;MKHVFSRSFVLAAHLAVLCSLAAFAAPTPEAIDLVRKFVFEELHGDVDALAGVDLATLEGHPLYGAPGRTFDTDDCNLVRALFDVLYADALPGLSLATLGPGRAFRGDTLNTFHTLFGRPIPGRPGRFAGLERHQPDDTLRARAAAFHRTYHTLGNLAPLPNRSPGRLTFNTYRGTHPQWRDAFPAFLQNLRLALLADPGADPTLCQLVELNAEAFRGFRTPDGLARWARCLDLDDYIDPATGLPIPHYAPNAHFIPQNDDTYFASADRYLTIAPLLIQRRAARMIARLRLLLAGRDRQEG
;
A
#
# COMPACT_ATOMS: atom_id res chain seq x y z
N MET A 1 -7.97 32.74 -53.89
CA MET A 1 -8.30 31.42 -53.32
C MET A 1 -7.00 30.86 -52.73
N LYS A 2 -6.69 31.05 -51.43
CA LYS A 2 -7.23 30.31 -50.26
C LYS A 2 -7.21 28.80 -50.55
N HIS A 3 -6.39 27.95 -49.92
CA HIS A 3 -6.26 27.78 -48.47
C HIS A 3 -4.88 27.29 -48.01
N VAL A 4 -4.52 27.80 -46.83
CA VAL A 4 -3.43 27.41 -45.91
C VAL A 4 -4.02 26.45 -44.86
N PHE A 5 -3.15 25.80 -44.07
CA PHE A 5 -3.35 25.13 -42.77
C PHE A 5 -3.71 23.64 -42.82
N SER A 6 -3.25 22.76 -41.92
CA SER A 6 -2.45 22.91 -40.70
C SER A 6 -1.79 21.58 -40.35
N ARG A 7 -0.60 21.64 -39.73
CA ARG A 7 -0.02 20.55 -38.95
C ARG A 7 -0.86 20.34 -37.69
N SER A 8 -1.39 19.15 -37.46
CA SER A 8 -2.01 18.81 -36.17
C SER A 8 -0.93 18.37 -35.19
N PHE A 9 -0.66 19.26 -34.25
CA PHE A 9 0.00 18.97 -32.98
C PHE A 9 -0.76 17.86 -32.25
N VAL A 10 -0.06 16.77 -31.94
CA VAL A 10 -0.47 15.83 -30.88
C VAL A 10 -0.20 16.55 -29.56
N LEU A 11 -1.20 17.26 -29.07
CA LEU A 11 -1.16 17.89 -27.75
C LEU A 11 -1.34 16.80 -26.70
N ALA A 12 -0.37 16.72 -25.77
CA ALA A 12 -0.43 15.88 -24.59
C ALA A 12 -1.73 16.14 -23.82
N ALA A 13 -2.60 15.14 -23.76
CA ALA A 13 -3.79 15.18 -22.94
C ALA A 13 -3.38 14.99 -21.47
N HIS A 14 -3.21 16.11 -20.75
CA HIS A 14 -3.19 16.10 -19.30
C HIS A 14 -4.54 15.61 -18.79
N LEU A 15 -4.50 14.49 -18.07
CA LEU A 15 -5.63 13.83 -17.44
C LEU A 15 -6.07 14.63 -16.20
N ALA A 16 -6.83 15.70 -16.40
CA ALA A 16 -7.61 16.30 -15.32
C ALA A 16 -8.91 15.50 -15.16
N VAL A 17 -8.87 14.45 -14.34
CA VAL A 17 -10.09 13.78 -13.89
C VAL A 17 -10.75 14.70 -12.86
N LEU A 18 -11.82 15.38 -13.28
CA LEU A 18 -12.71 16.14 -12.42
C LEU A 18 -13.41 15.17 -11.46
N CYS A 19 -12.84 14.97 -10.27
CA CYS A 19 -13.56 14.39 -9.15
C CYS A 19 -14.50 15.46 -8.56
N SER A 20 -15.75 15.05 -8.34
CA SER A 20 -16.80 15.77 -7.65
C SER A 20 -16.34 16.43 -6.34
N LEU A 21 -16.89 17.62 -6.05
CA LEU A 21 -16.68 18.54 -4.91
C LEU A 21 -16.64 17.90 -3.50
N ALA A 22 -15.63 17.09 -3.21
CA ALA A 22 -15.02 17.01 -1.89
C ALA A 22 -13.74 17.84 -1.97
N ALA A 23 -13.58 18.82 -1.09
CA ALA A 23 -12.33 19.56 -0.99
C ALA A 23 -11.24 18.59 -0.51
N PHE A 24 -10.51 18.04 -1.46
CA PHE A 24 -9.29 17.30 -1.19
C PHE A 24 -8.31 18.21 -0.46
N ALA A 25 -7.69 17.70 0.61
CA ALA A 25 -6.80 18.51 1.43
C ALA A 25 -5.43 18.58 0.76
N ALA A 26 -4.82 19.76 0.75
CA ALA A 26 -3.39 19.85 0.49
C ALA A 26 -2.63 19.15 1.64
N PRO A 27 -1.44 18.58 1.37
CA PRO A 27 -0.65 17.96 2.41
C PRO A 27 -0.26 18.97 3.49
N THR A 28 -0.24 18.52 4.75
CA THR A 28 0.06 19.41 5.88
C THR A 28 1.52 19.88 5.86
N PRO A 29 1.81 21.14 6.24
CA PRO A 29 3.18 21.63 6.38
C PRO A 29 4.05 20.71 7.24
N GLU A 30 3.50 20.23 8.35
CA GLU A 30 4.19 19.37 9.31
C GLU A 30 4.62 18.03 8.68
N ALA A 31 3.78 17.45 7.81
CA ALA A 31 4.12 16.23 7.09
C ALA A 31 5.23 16.47 6.06
N ILE A 32 5.16 17.56 5.30
CA ILE A 32 6.21 17.94 4.33
C ILE A 32 7.54 18.13 5.04
N ASP A 33 7.56 18.89 6.14
CA ASP A 33 8.77 19.18 6.90
C ASP A 33 9.40 17.91 7.49
N LEU A 34 8.59 17.00 8.03
CA LEU A 34 9.09 15.73 8.55
C LEU A 34 9.76 14.89 7.45
N VAL A 35 9.14 14.80 6.28
CA VAL A 35 9.69 14.04 5.14
C VAL A 35 10.96 14.70 4.61
N ARG A 36 10.98 16.03 4.43
CA ARG A 36 12.19 16.76 4.00
C ARG A 36 13.33 16.59 4.98
N LYS A 37 13.04 16.67 6.29
CA LYS A 37 14.03 16.47 7.34
C LYS A 37 14.60 15.05 7.31
N PHE A 38 13.75 14.03 7.16
CA PHE A 38 14.21 12.64 7.00
C PHE A 38 15.12 12.48 5.79
N VAL A 39 14.72 13.01 4.63
CA VAL A 39 15.53 12.96 3.41
C VAL A 39 16.88 13.64 3.62
N PHE A 40 16.90 14.80 4.26
CA PHE A 40 18.13 15.54 4.50
C PHE A 40 19.07 14.82 5.49
N GLU A 41 18.53 14.38 6.64
CA GLU A 41 19.32 13.84 7.75
C GLU A 41 19.73 12.37 7.51
N GLU A 42 18.79 11.53 7.09
CA GLU A 42 18.98 10.08 7.00
C GLU A 42 19.36 9.62 5.59
N LEU A 43 18.95 10.37 4.56
CA LEU A 43 19.21 10.02 3.15
C LEU A 43 20.18 10.99 2.46
N HIS A 44 20.79 11.92 3.21
CA HIS A 44 21.76 12.90 2.69
C HIS A 44 21.26 13.71 1.48
N GLY A 45 19.96 14.02 1.45
CA GLY A 45 19.32 14.75 0.37
C GLY A 45 18.79 13.88 -0.77
N ASP A 46 19.06 12.57 -0.77
CA ASP A 46 18.60 11.65 -1.81
C ASP A 46 17.18 11.13 -1.54
N VAL A 47 16.18 11.78 -2.14
CA VAL A 47 14.78 11.33 -2.07
C VAL A 47 14.60 9.92 -2.64
N ASP A 48 15.45 9.49 -3.58
CA ASP A 48 15.28 8.22 -4.29
C ASP A 48 15.63 7.03 -3.41
N ALA A 49 16.61 7.23 -2.52
CA ALA A 49 17.00 6.25 -1.53
C ALA A 49 15.83 5.81 -0.64
N LEU A 50 14.79 6.65 -0.47
CA LEU A 50 13.60 6.33 0.31
C LEU A 50 12.89 5.06 -0.18
N ALA A 51 12.96 4.75 -1.48
CA ALA A 51 12.35 3.54 -2.04
C ALA A 51 12.93 2.24 -1.44
N GLY A 52 14.19 2.27 -0.98
CA GLY A 52 14.92 1.12 -0.47
C GLY A 52 15.03 1.05 1.05
N VAL A 53 14.52 2.04 1.79
CA VAL A 53 14.60 2.08 3.26
C VAL A 53 13.78 0.93 3.86
N ASP A 54 14.45 0.07 4.63
CA ASP A 54 13.77 -0.89 5.50
C ASP A 54 13.18 -0.12 6.69
N LEU A 55 11.92 0.26 6.61
CA LEU A 55 11.29 1.13 7.61
C LEU A 55 11.22 0.47 9.00
N ALA A 56 11.42 -0.86 9.12
CA ALA A 56 11.51 -1.52 10.42
C ALA A 56 12.72 -1.06 11.23
N THR A 57 13.77 -0.53 10.60
CA THR A 57 14.94 0.02 11.33
C THR A 57 14.63 1.31 12.09
N LEU A 58 13.43 1.88 11.92
CA LEU A 58 12.97 3.05 12.66
C LEU A 58 12.41 2.69 14.04
N GLU A 59 12.38 1.41 14.42
CA GLU A 59 11.99 1.01 15.78
C GLU A 59 12.90 1.68 16.82
N GLY A 60 12.29 2.37 17.79
CA GLY A 60 13.01 3.14 18.80
C GLY A 60 13.54 4.50 18.34
N HIS A 61 13.43 4.86 17.07
CA HIS A 61 13.86 6.18 16.59
C HIS A 61 13.00 7.30 17.21
N PRO A 62 13.59 8.33 17.84
CA PRO A 62 12.87 9.30 18.67
C PRO A 62 11.93 10.24 17.90
N LEU A 63 12.18 10.44 16.60
CA LEU A 63 11.38 11.31 15.73
C LEU A 63 10.57 10.53 14.68
N TYR A 64 11.26 9.80 13.79
CA TYR A 64 10.65 9.09 12.66
C TYR A 64 9.95 7.78 13.01
N GLY A 65 10.28 7.18 14.15
CA GLY A 65 9.69 5.94 14.64
C GLY A 65 8.30 6.14 15.24
N ALA A 66 8.02 5.46 16.35
CA ALA A 66 6.76 5.55 17.08
C ALA A 66 6.98 5.93 18.55
N PRO A 67 7.60 7.08 18.87
CA PRO A 67 7.91 7.47 20.24
C PRO A 67 6.65 7.49 21.12
N GLY A 68 6.73 6.82 22.27
CA GLY A 68 5.60 6.70 23.22
C GLY A 68 4.46 5.78 22.75
N ARG A 69 4.64 4.98 21.69
CA ARG A 69 3.65 4.04 21.15
C ARG A 69 4.30 2.71 20.79
N THR A 70 3.50 1.66 20.62
CA THR A 70 3.96 0.42 19.99
C THR A 70 4.40 0.71 18.57
N PHE A 71 5.59 0.25 18.20
CA PHE A 71 6.10 0.38 16.85
C PHE A 71 5.38 -0.58 15.90
N ASP A 72 5.01 -0.05 14.75
CA ASP A 72 4.48 -0.79 13.62
C ASP A 72 5.00 -0.07 12.37
N THR A 73 5.51 -0.82 11.41
CA THR A 73 6.18 -0.26 10.23
C THR A 73 5.21 0.59 9.42
N ASP A 74 3.94 0.21 9.35
CA ASP A 74 2.90 0.95 8.64
C ASP A 74 2.26 2.08 9.47
N ASP A 75 2.69 2.29 10.72
CA ASP A 75 2.12 3.29 11.65
C ASP A 75 3.17 4.09 12.44
N CYS A 76 4.37 4.25 11.89
CA CYS A 76 5.39 5.17 12.40
C CYS A 76 5.15 6.62 11.92
N ASN A 77 5.78 7.58 12.57
CA ASN A 77 5.59 9.01 12.26
C ASN A 77 5.99 9.35 10.82
N LEU A 78 7.10 8.77 10.33
CA LEU A 78 7.53 8.99 8.95
C LEU A 78 6.48 8.47 7.94
N VAL A 79 5.96 7.26 8.14
CA VAL A 79 4.97 6.68 7.22
C VAL A 79 3.67 7.46 7.21
N ARG A 80 3.20 7.95 8.37
CA ARG A 80 2.03 8.82 8.42
C ARG A 80 2.24 10.13 7.64
N ALA A 81 3.40 10.75 7.79
CA ALA A 81 3.73 11.95 7.02
C ALA A 81 3.81 11.66 5.52
N LEU A 82 4.42 10.53 5.11
CA LEU A 82 4.45 10.11 3.71
C LEU A 82 3.05 9.90 3.14
N PHE A 83 2.12 9.31 3.90
CA PHE A 83 0.73 9.16 3.46
C PHE A 83 -0.02 10.49 3.33
N ASP A 84 0.17 11.42 4.26
CA ASP A 84 -0.39 12.77 4.13
C ASP A 84 0.14 13.44 2.86
N VAL A 85 1.46 13.49 2.69
CA VAL A 85 2.10 14.09 1.51
C VAL A 85 1.59 13.47 0.21
N LEU A 86 1.51 12.15 0.13
CA LEU A 86 1.14 11.44 -1.09
C LEU A 86 -0.37 11.39 -1.39
N TYR A 87 -1.22 11.41 -0.36
CA TYR A 87 -2.61 10.95 -0.52
C TYR A 87 -3.67 11.87 0.09
N ALA A 88 -3.32 12.97 0.76
CA ALA A 88 -4.31 13.92 1.30
C ALA A 88 -5.20 14.52 0.22
N ASP A 89 -4.64 14.67 -0.99
CA ASP A 89 -5.33 15.22 -2.15
C ASP A 89 -6.14 14.18 -2.95
N ALA A 90 -6.02 12.90 -2.59
CA ALA A 90 -6.57 11.77 -3.34
C ALA A 90 -7.59 10.95 -2.53
N LEU A 91 -7.46 10.93 -1.19
CA LEU A 91 -8.35 10.22 -0.30
C LEU A 91 -9.18 11.19 0.57
N PRO A 92 -10.52 11.18 0.45
CA PRO A 92 -11.37 12.09 1.21
C PRO A 92 -11.14 12.00 2.73
N GLY A 93 -10.78 13.12 3.34
CA GLY A 93 -10.58 13.23 4.80
C GLY A 93 -9.26 12.67 5.31
N LEU A 94 -8.33 12.26 4.44
CA LEU A 94 -6.98 11.87 4.86
C LEU A 94 -6.15 13.12 5.18
N SER A 95 -5.51 13.11 6.34
CA SER A 95 -4.49 14.08 6.77
C SER A 95 -3.67 13.49 7.91
N LEU A 96 -2.58 14.14 8.31
CA LEU A 96 -1.77 13.71 9.45
C LEU A 96 -2.60 13.53 10.73
N ALA A 97 -3.60 14.39 10.95
CA ALA A 97 -4.48 14.33 12.12
C ALA A 97 -5.47 13.15 12.10
N THR A 98 -5.78 12.60 10.92
CA THR A 98 -6.73 11.49 10.74
C THR A 98 -6.04 10.13 10.59
N LEU A 99 -4.71 10.09 10.65
CA LEU A 99 -3.89 8.87 10.58
C LEU A 99 -3.52 8.32 11.96
N GLY A 100 -3.74 7.02 12.16
CA GLY A 100 -3.26 6.25 13.31
C GLY A 100 -4.31 5.38 14.01
N PRO A 101 -3.95 4.71 15.12
CA PRO A 101 -4.83 3.83 15.87
C PRO A 101 -6.07 4.59 16.35
N GLY A 102 -7.25 4.02 16.09
CA GLY A 102 -8.54 4.63 16.44
C GLY A 102 -8.90 5.88 15.62
N ARG A 103 -8.10 6.25 14.62
CA ARG A 103 -8.40 7.35 13.69
C ARG A 103 -9.06 6.84 12.40
N ALA A 104 -9.45 7.76 11.53
CA ALA A 104 -10.20 7.47 10.32
C ALA A 104 -9.40 6.64 9.31
N PHE A 105 -8.08 6.81 9.28
CA PHE A 105 -7.15 6.06 8.45
C PHE A 105 -6.03 5.45 9.29
N ARG A 106 -5.47 4.34 8.82
CA ARG A 106 -4.25 3.73 9.36
C ARG A 106 -3.47 3.11 8.20
N GLY A 107 -2.15 3.02 8.34
CA GLY A 107 -1.37 2.24 7.40
C GLY A 107 -1.72 0.75 7.41
N ASP A 108 -1.41 0.13 6.29
CA ASP A 108 -1.60 -1.28 6.05
C ASP A 108 -0.46 -1.81 5.16
N THR A 109 0.03 -2.99 5.49
CA THR A 109 1.04 -3.72 4.71
C THR A 109 0.37 -4.58 3.65
N LEU A 110 0.52 -4.23 2.36
CA LEU A 110 -0.22 -4.86 1.26
C LEU A 110 0.14 -6.34 1.09
N ASN A 111 1.42 -6.63 0.83
CA ASN A 111 1.93 -7.99 0.68
C ASN A 111 2.54 -8.44 2.00
N THR A 112 1.81 -9.21 2.81
CA THR A 112 2.25 -9.63 4.14
C THR A 112 3.15 -10.86 4.10
N PHE A 113 4.15 -10.89 4.98
CA PHE A 113 5.13 -11.97 5.03
C PHE A 113 4.65 -13.17 5.86
N HIS A 114 4.11 -12.89 7.04
CA HIS A 114 3.93 -13.90 8.10
C HIS A 114 2.90 -14.97 7.76
N THR A 115 1.90 -14.66 6.93
CA THR A 115 0.85 -15.62 6.58
C THR A 115 1.42 -16.79 5.78
N LEU A 116 2.29 -16.52 4.81
CA LEU A 116 2.89 -17.56 3.97
C LEU A 116 4.16 -18.18 4.56
N PHE A 117 5.00 -17.41 5.27
CA PHE A 117 6.33 -17.89 5.70
C PHE A 117 6.47 -18.07 7.22
N GLY A 118 5.52 -17.57 8.01
CA GLY A 118 5.61 -17.55 9.47
C GLY A 118 6.60 -16.52 10.01
N ARG A 119 6.76 -16.47 11.34
CA ARG A 119 7.64 -15.51 12.02
C ARG A 119 9.12 -15.90 11.87
N PRO A 120 10.05 -14.92 11.92
CA PRO A 120 11.48 -15.19 12.05
C PRO A 120 11.76 -16.09 13.26
N ILE A 121 12.71 -17.02 13.11
CA ILE A 121 13.13 -17.90 14.21
C ILE A 121 14.27 -17.21 14.98
N PRO A 122 14.13 -16.97 16.30
CA PRO A 122 15.18 -16.36 17.11
C PRO A 122 16.51 -17.10 16.99
N GLY A 123 17.61 -16.35 16.83
CA GLY A 123 18.96 -16.91 16.69
C GLY A 123 19.26 -17.61 15.36
N ARG A 124 18.32 -17.61 14.39
CA ARG A 124 18.50 -18.24 13.07
C ARG A 124 18.15 -17.27 11.95
N PRO A 125 19.05 -16.35 11.57
CA PRO A 125 18.80 -15.37 10.51
C PRO A 125 18.36 -16.03 9.20
N GLY A 126 17.35 -15.46 8.56
CA GLY A 126 16.80 -15.97 7.29
C GLY A 126 16.04 -17.30 7.40
N ARG A 127 15.72 -17.77 8.60
CA ARG A 127 14.87 -18.96 8.85
C ARG A 127 13.54 -18.50 9.42
N PHE A 128 12.44 -19.06 8.91
CA PHE A 128 11.07 -18.66 9.26
C PHE A 128 10.22 -19.87 9.64
N ALA A 129 9.45 -19.77 10.72
CA ALA A 129 8.78 -20.91 11.35
C ALA A 129 7.76 -21.63 10.45
N GLY A 130 7.16 -20.92 9.49
CA GLY A 130 6.24 -21.50 8.53
C GLY A 130 6.96 -22.17 7.37
N LEU A 131 7.96 -21.50 6.82
CA LEU A 131 8.79 -22.01 5.73
C LEU A 131 9.54 -23.29 6.13
N GLU A 132 10.12 -23.34 7.35
CA GLU A 132 10.88 -24.50 7.82
C GLU A 132 10.03 -25.77 8.07
N ARG A 133 8.69 -25.68 8.01
CA ARG A 133 7.81 -26.87 8.05
C ARG A 133 7.96 -27.76 6.81
N HIS A 134 8.42 -27.17 5.71
CA HIS A 134 8.49 -27.82 4.39
C HIS A 134 9.93 -28.18 3.97
N GLN A 135 10.93 -28.06 4.85
CA GLN A 135 12.35 -28.34 4.53
C GLN A 135 12.85 -27.63 3.24
N PRO A 136 12.77 -26.29 3.16
CA PRO A 136 13.15 -25.54 1.96
C PRO A 136 14.65 -25.69 1.64
N ASP A 137 15.00 -25.49 0.37
CA ASP A 137 16.38 -25.31 -0.05
C ASP A 137 16.94 -23.93 0.36
N ASP A 138 18.25 -23.75 0.26
CA ASP A 138 18.89 -22.49 0.64
C ASP A 138 18.57 -21.33 -0.31
N THR A 139 18.22 -21.62 -1.57
CA THR A 139 17.82 -20.60 -2.55
C THR A 139 16.49 -19.96 -2.17
N LEU A 140 15.50 -20.75 -1.79
CA LEU A 140 14.19 -20.28 -1.33
C LEU A 140 14.32 -19.52 -0.01
N ARG A 141 15.15 -20.00 0.92
CA ARG A 141 15.45 -19.28 2.17
C ARG A 141 16.08 -17.92 1.92
N ALA A 142 17.07 -17.84 1.03
CA ALA A 142 17.72 -16.57 0.68
C ALA A 142 16.71 -15.57 0.08
N ARG A 143 15.81 -16.03 -0.80
CA ARG A 143 14.74 -15.20 -1.37
C ARG A 143 13.72 -14.76 -0.34
N ALA A 144 13.30 -15.64 0.56
CA ALA A 144 12.42 -15.28 1.67
C ALA A 144 13.09 -14.24 2.58
N ALA A 145 14.37 -14.41 2.92
CA ALA A 145 15.13 -13.44 3.71
C ALA A 145 15.29 -12.09 3.01
N ALA A 146 15.48 -12.07 1.69
CA ALA A 146 15.49 -10.85 0.90
C ALA A 146 14.14 -10.14 0.94
N PHE A 147 13.05 -10.88 0.69
CA PHE A 147 11.71 -10.32 0.75
C PHE A 147 11.31 -9.84 2.15
N HIS A 148 11.79 -10.48 3.21
CA HIS A 148 11.58 -10.02 4.59
C HIS A 148 12.15 -8.61 4.86
N ARG A 149 13.14 -8.15 4.10
CA ARG A 149 13.60 -6.75 4.15
C ARG A 149 12.73 -5.86 3.27
N THR A 150 12.38 -6.34 2.08
CA THR A 150 11.58 -5.58 1.10
C THR A 150 10.15 -5.30 1.59
N TYR A 151 9.52 -6.20 2.36
CA TYR A 151 8.10 -6.02 2.71
C TYR A 151 7.85 -4.86 3.70
N HIS A 152 8.89 -4.33 4.35
CA HIS A 152 8.83 -3.14 5.18
C HIS A 152 9.08 -1.83 4.40
N THR A 153 9.29 -1.89 3.09
CA THR A 153 9.58 -0.68 2.30
C THR A 153 8.30 0.06 1.92
N LEU A 154 8.44 1.37 1.65
CA LEU A 154 7.34 2.29 1.34
C LEU A 154 6.37 1.75 0.26
N GLY A 155 6.91 1.10 -0.78
CA GLY A 155 6.12 0.55 -1.87
C GLY A 155 5.12 -0.52 -1.45
N ASN A 156 5.29 -1.12 -0.27
CA ASN A 156 4.39 -2.14 0.28
C ASN A 156 3.35 -1.59 1.27
N LEU A 157 3.32 -0.27 1.50
CA LEU A 157 2.47 0.34 2.52
C LEU A 157 1.44 1.28 1.88
N ALA A 158 0.18 1.23 2.34
CA ALA A 158 -0.85 2.18 1.93
C ALA A 158 -1.74 2.58 3.11
N PRO A 159 -2.32 3.80 3.10
CA PRO A 159 -3.35 4.14 4.06
C PRO A 159 -4.67 3.46 3.67
N LEU A 160 -5.28 2.76 4.61
CA LEU A 160 -6.64 2.24 4.50
C LEU A 160 -7.57 2.94 5.48
N PRO A 161 -8.86 3.10 5.14
CA PRO A 161 -9.86 3.50 6.11
C PRO A 161 -9.88 2.52 7.30
N ASN A 162 -10.08 3.03 8.51
CA ASN A 162 -9.82 2.30 9.74
C ASN A 162 -10.97 2.35 10.76
N ARG A 163 -12.14 2.89 10.40
CA ARG A 163 -13.32 2.77 11.26
C ARG A 163 -13.77 1.32 11.31
N SER A 164 -14.02 0.81 12.50
CA SER A 164 -14.32 -0.62 12.73
C SER A 164 -15.37 -0.82 13.82
N PRO A 165 -16.16 -1.91 13.75
CA PRO A 165 -16.90 -2.39 14.90
C PRO A 165 -15.93 -3.12 15.84
N GLY A 166 -15.46 -2.41 16.87
CA GLY A 166 -14.46 -2.95 17.79
C GLY A 166 -13.09 -3.15 17.14
N ARG A 167 -12.52 -4.36 17.26
CA ARG A 167 -11.14 -4.68 16.77
C ARG A 167 -11.06 -5.13 15.31
N LEU A 168 -12.20 -5.20 14.61
CA LEU A 168 -12.27 -5.72 13.24
C LEU A 168 -12.08 -4.59 12.22
N THR A 169 -10.84 -4.29 11.86
CA THR A 169 -10.49 -3.29 10.84
C THR A 169 -10.30 -3.99 9.49
N PHE A 170 -10.12 -3.23 8.40
CA PHE A 170 -9.74 -3.82 7.11
C PHE A 170 -8.46 -4.68 7.21
N ASN A 171 -7.44 -4.19 7.92
CA ASN A 171 -6.19 -4.92 8.17
C ASN A 171 -6.45 -6.25 8.89
N THR A 172 -7.11 -6.21 10.07
CA THR A 172 -7.28 -7.43 10.87
C THR A 172 -8.23 -8.41 10.19
N TYR A 173 -9.27 -7.93 9.51
CA TYR A 173 -10.18 -8.78 8.77
C TYR A 173 -9.50 -9.46 7.58
N ARG A 174 -8.72 -8.71 6.78
CA ARG A 174 -7.95 -9.27 5.65
C ARG A 174 -7.00 -10.39 6.09
N GLY A 175 -6.29 -10.19 7.20
CA GLY A 175 -5.35 -11.18 7.74
C GLY A 175 -6.00 -12.40 8.38
N THR A 176 -7.21 -12.27 8.89
CA THR A 176 -7.94 -13.37 9.54
C THR A 176 -8.94 -14.07 8.62
N HIS A 177 -9.21 -13.53 7.43
CA HIS A 177 -10.22 -14.09 6.53
C HIS A 177 -9.82 -15.50 6.04
N PRO A 178 -10.65 -16.53 6.28
CA PRO A 178 -10.27 -17.93 6.05
C PRO A 178 -10.00 -18.28 4.59
N GLN A 179 -10.61 -17.54 3.66
CA GLN A 179 -10.46 -17.77 2.21
C GLN A 179 -9.38 -16.90 1.57
N TRP A 180 -9.18 -15.67 2.05
CA TRP A 180 -8.26 -14.73 1.39
C TRP A 180 -6.87 -14.80 2.00
N ARG A 181 -6.75 -15.11 3.30
CA ARG A 181 -5.49 -15.37 4.00
C ARG A 181 -4.44 -14.32 3.64
N ASP A 182 -4.77 -13.06 3.85
CA ASP A 182 -3.92 -11.92 3.51
C ASP A 182 -3.57 -11.70 2.02
N ALA A 183 -4.06 -12.51 1.09
CA ALA A 183 -3.77 -12.29 -0.32
C ALA A 183 -4.41 -10.99 -0.81
N PHE A 184 -3.57 -9.99 -1.05
CA PHE A 184 -4.02 -8.66 -1.44
C PHE A 184 -4.85 -8.64 -2.75
N PRO A 185 -4.53 -9.41 -3.80
CA PRO A 185 -5.39 -9.53 -4.97
C PRO A 185 -6.81 -10.03 -4.65
N ALA A 186 -6.93 -11.00 -3.75
CA ALA A 186 -8.24 -11.51 -3.31
C ALA A 186 -9.01 -10.45 -2.50
N PHE A 187 -8.31 -9.69 -1.65
CA PHE A 187 -8.90 -8.55 -0.96
C PHE A 187 -9.43 -7.49 -1.94
N LEU A 188 -8.65 -7.09 -2.95
CA LEU A 188 -9.10 -6.11 -3.95
C LEU A 188 -10.35 -6.58 -4.70
N GLN A 189 -10.41 -7.87 -5.07
CA GLN A 189 -11.59 -8.45 -5.71
C GLN A 189 -12.83 -8.33 -4.83
N ASN A 190 -12.71 -8.62 -3.53
CA ASN A 190 -13.85 -8.56 -2.62
C ASN A 190 -14.20 -7.11 -2.24
N LEU A 191 -13.21 -6.22 -2.13
CA LEU A 191 -13.44 -4.78 -1.94
C LEU A 191 -14.26 -4.21 -3.10
N ARG A 192 -13.97 -4.63 -4.34
CA ARG A 192 -14.76 -4.26 -5.51
C ARG A 192 -16.23 -4.66 -5.36
N LEU A 193 -16.49 -5.90 -4.97
CA LEU A 193 -17.86 -6.40 -4.79
C LEU A 193 -18.59 -5.61 -3.69
N ALA A 194 -17.91 -5.36 -2.56
CA ALA A 194 -18.46 -4.58 -1.46
C ALA A 194 -18.77 -3.12 -1.86
N LEU A 195 -17.88 -2.46 -2.62
CA LEU A 195 -18.11 -1.10 -3.14
C LEU A 195 -19.31 -1.00 -4.07
N LEU A 196 -19.64 -2.10 -4.75
CA LEU A 196 -20.77 -2.20 -5.68
C LEU A 196 -22.06 -2.72 -5.02
N ALA A 197 -22.02 -3.04 -3.72
CA ALA A 197 -23.09 -3.74 -3.02
C ALA A 197 -23.55 -5.00 -3.79
N ASP A 198 -22.60 -5.74 -4.35
CA ASP A 198 -22.88 -6.96 -5.11
C ASP A 198 -23.48 -8.04 -4.20
N PRO A 199 -24.49 -8.81 -4.65
CA PRO A 199 -25.10 -9.87 -3.84
C PRO A 199 -24.12 -10.96 -3.37
N GLY A 200 -23.01 -11.16 -4.09
CA GLY A 200 -21.93 -12.07 -3.72
C GLY A 200 -20.84 -11.44 -2.85
N ALA A 201 -20.97 -10.17 -2.45
CA ALA A 201 -20.01 -9.50 -1.60
C ALA A 201 -19.98 -10.08 -0.18
N ASP A 202 -18.80 -10.12 0.41
CA ASP A 202 -18.68 -10.52 1.81
C ASP A 202 -19.43 -9.53 2.74
N PRO A 203 -20.37 -10.00 3.59
CA PRO A 203 -21.17 -9.11 4.44
C PRO A 203 -20.36 -8.30 5.46
N THR A 204 -19.27 -8.87 5.97
CA THR A 204 -18.37 -8.19 6.92
C THR A 204 -17.63 -7.07 6.22
N LEU A 205 -17.13 -7.32 5.01
CA LEU A 205 -16.47 -6.30 4.20
C LEU A 205 -17.43 -5.19 3.80
N CYS A 206 -18.68 -5.51 3.44
CA CYS A 206 -19.74 -4.53 3.21
C CYS A 206 -19.94 -3.63 4.44
N GLN A 207 -20.04 -4.21 5.64
CA GLN A 207 -20.15 -3.44 6.88
C GLN A 207 -18.97 -2.48 7.07
N LEU A 208 -17.74 -2.92 6.81
CA LEU A 208 -16.55 -2.07 6.89
C LEU A 208 -16.57 -0.94 5.87
N VAL A 209 -17.00 -1.22 4.63
CA VAL A 209 -17.18 -0.20 3.58
C VAL A 209 -18.25 0.82 3.97
N GLU A 210 -19.32 0.41 4.65
CA GLU A 210 -20.34 1.33 5.14
C GLU A 210 -19.86 2.19 6.32
N LEU A 211 -19.17 1.61 7.29
CA LEU A 211 -18.57 2.37 8.39
C LEU A 211 -17.56 3.43 7.91
N ASN A 212 -16.94 3.17 6.76
CA ASN A 212 -15.98 4.05 6.10
C ASN A 212 -16.54 4.71 4.84
N ALA A 213 -17.87 4.86 4.74
CA ALA A 213 -18.54 5.37 3.53
C ALA A 213 -17.97 6.71 3.03
N GLU A 214 -17.54 7.59 3.93
CA GLU A 214 -16.93 8.87 3.55
C GLU A 214 -15.66 8.70 2.71
N ALA A 215 -14.76 7.81 3.15
CA ALA A 215 -13.52 7.52 2.43
C ALA A 215 -13.78 6.84 1.08
N PHE A 216 -14.94 6.20 0.92
CA PHE A 216 -15.34 5.48 -0.30
C PHE A 216 -16.37 6.20 -1.16
N ARG A 217 -16.85 7.39 -0.78
CA ARG A 217 -17.98 8.07 -1.43
C ARG A 217 -17.78 8.24 -2.94
N GLY A 218 -16.56 8.54 -3.36
CA GLY A 218 -16.18 8.72 -4.77
C GLY A 218 -15.81 7.43 -5.51
N PHE A 219 -15.88 6.25 -4.88
CA PHE A 219 -15.39 4.98 -5.43
C PHE A 219 -16.46 3.88 -5.53
N ARG A 220 -17.74 4.21 -5.26
CA ARG A 220 -18.89 3.29 -5.37
C ARG A 220 -19.49 3.27 -6.79
N THR A 221 -18.65 3.04 -7.79
CA THR A 221 -19.06 2.91 -9.21
C THR A 221 -18.35 1.71 -9.84
N PRO A 222 -18.79 1.21 -11.02
CA PRO A 222 -18.17 0.04 -11.67
C PRO A 222 -16.65 0.13 -11.87
N ASP A 223 -16.14 1.33 -12.13
CA ASP A 223 -14.72 1.67 -12.30
C ASP A 223 -14.07 2.26 -11.03
N GLY A 224 -14.82 2.34 -9.93
CA GLY A 224 -14.42 3.02 -8.70
C GLY A 224 -13.23 2.37 -8.01
N LEU A 225 -13.12 1.03 -8.03
CA LEU A 225 -11.93 0.33 -7.54
C LEU A 225 -10.68 0.72 -8.33
N ALA A 226 -10.78 0.78 -9.67
CA ALA A 226 -9.65 1.14 -10.51
C ALA A 226 -9.22 2.60 -10.27
N ARG A 227 -10.16 3.52 -10.04
CA ARG A 227 -9.86 4.89 -9.60
C ARG A 227 -9.16 4.91 -8.23
N TRP A 228 -9.71 4.21 -7.25
CA TRP A 228 -9.14 4.11 -5.91
C TRP A 228 -7.72 3.54 -5.92
N ALA A 229 -7.49 2.49 -6.72
CA ALA A 229 -6.18 1.89 -6.91
C ALA A 229 -5.17 2.87 -7.50
N ARG A 230 -5.57 3.66 -8.51
CA ARG A 230 -4.72 4.73 -9.07
C ARG A 230 -4.38 5.82 -8.06
N CYS A 231 -5.34 6.23 -7.22
CA CYS A 231 -5.07 7.19 -6.13
C CYS A 231 -3.95 6.71 -5.20
N LEU A 232 -3.80 5.39 -5.03
CA LEU A 232 -2.83 4.73 -4.16
C LEU A 232 -1.61 4.15 -4.88
N ASP A 233 -1.39 4.48 -6.16
CA ASP A 233 -0.28 3.98 -6.99
C ASP A 233 -0.27 2.44 -7.17
N LEU A 234 -1.46 1.81 -7.08
CA LEU A 234 -1.67 0.36 -7.18
C LEU A 234 -1.93 -0.11 -8.62
N ASP A 235 -1.48 0.63 -9.63
CA ASP A 235 -1.73 0.34 -11.05
C ASP A 235 -1.36 -1.10 -11.44
N ASP A 236 -0.23 -1.62 -10.94
CA ASP A 236 0.19 -2.99 -11.24
C ASP A 236 -0.77 -4.07 -10.68
N TYR A 237 -1.72 -3.74 -9.79
CA TYR A 237 -2.72 -4.67 -9.28
C TYR A 237 -4.01 -4.70 -10.10
N ILE A 238 -4.18 -3.77 -11.05
CA ILE A 238 -5.42 -3.62 -11.82
C ILE A 238 -5.11 -3.83 -13.29
N ASP A 239 -5.92 -4.64 -13.95
CA ASP A 239 -5.85 -4.81 -15.40
C ASP A 239 -6.31 -3.49 -16.07
N PRO A 240 -5.47 -2.84 -16.88
CA PRO A 240 -5.81 -1.56 -17.48
C PRO A 240 -6.93 -1.64 -18.53
N ALA A 241 -7.15 -2.81 -19.14
CA ALA A 241 -8.20 -3.01 -20.13
C ALA A 241 -9.57 -3.23 -19.49
N THR A 242 -9.61 -3.93 -18.34
CA THR A 242 -10.88 -4.32 -17.70
C THR A 242 -11.21 -3.54 -16.43
N GLY A 243 -10.21 -2.90 -15.80
CA GLY A 243 -10.34 -2.26 -14.50
C GLY A 243 -10.50 -3.26 -13.33
N LEU A 244 -10.28 -4.55 -13.58
CA LEU A 244 -10.43 -5.61 -12.59
C LEU A 244 -9.10 -5.95 -11.89
N PRO A 245 -9.11 -6.43 -10.64
CA PRO A 245 -7.91 -6.92 -9.98
C PRO A 245 -7.22 -8.05 -10.73
N ILE A 246 -5.89 -7.96 -10.84
CA ILE A 246 -5.06 -9.02 -11.43
C ILE A 246 -4.77 -10.07 -10.34
N PRO A 247 -5.09 -11.36 -10.56
CA PRO A 247 -4.85 -12.44 -9.61
C PRO A 247 -3.36 -12.85 -9.62
N HIS A 248 -2.49 -11.94 -9.19
CA HIS A 248 -1.04 -12.13 -9.18
C HIS A 248 -0.61 -13.42 -8.49
N TYR A 249 -1.23 -13.74 -7.35
CA TYR A 249 -0.99 -14.96 -6.59
C TYR A 249 -2.27 -15.36 -5.85
N ALA A 250 -2.38 -16.66 -5.56
CA ALA A 250 -3.53 -17.22 -4.86
C ALA A 250 -3.35 -17.15 -3.32
N PRO A 251 -4.45 -17.11 -2.55
CA PRO A 251 -4.41 -17.28 -1.10
C PRO A 251 -3.69 -18.56 -0.66
N ASN A 252 -2.66 -18.44 0.17
CA ASN A 252 -2.00 -19.58 0.80
C ASN A 252 -1.41 -19.17 2.16
N ALA A 253 -1.22 -20.13 3.06
CA ALA A 253 -0.62 -19.93 4.36
C ALA A 253 0.15 -21.17 4.83
N HIS A 254 1.20 -20.98 5.63
CA HIS A 254 2.04 -22.08 6.15
C HIS A 254 1.33 -23.02 7.16
N PHE A 255 0.13 -22.68 7.59
CA PHE A 255 -0.64 -23.45 8.57
C PHE A 255 -1.78 -24.26 7.96
N ILE A 256 -1.99 -24.19 6.63
CA ILE A 256 -2.97 -25.06 5.98
C ILE A 256 -2.34 -26.41 5.64
N PRO A 257 -3.07 -27.52 5.76
CA PRO A 257 -2.61 -28.81 5.26
C PRO A 257 -2.41 -28.77 3.75
N GLN A 258 -1.18 -29.01 3.28
CA GLN A 258 -0.80 -29.08 1.87
C GLN A 258 0.53 -29.85 1.73
N ASN A 259 0.82 -30.35 0.52
CA ASN A 259 2.12 -30.96 0.24
C ASN A 259 3.19 -29.89 -0.05
N ASP A 260 4.45 -30.29 0.01
CA ASP A 260 5.60 -29.41 -0.19
C ASP A 260 5.60 -28.77 -1.58
N ASP A 261 5.27 -29.53 -2.63
CA ASP A 261 5.21 -29.02 -4.01
C ASP A 261 4.23 -27.84 -4.16
N THR A 262 3.04 -27.95 -3.57
CA THR A 262 2.00 -26.92 -3.63
C THR A 262 2.42 -25.68 -2.84
N TYR A 263 3.02 -25.89 -1.67
CA TYR A 263 3.54 -24.81 -0.84
C TYR A 263 4.68 -24.07 -1.54
N PHE A 264 5.66 -24.80 -2.08
CA PHE A 264 6.81 -24.23 -2.78
C PHE A 264 6.42 -23.52 -4.07
N ALA A 265 5.49 -24.06 -4.87
CA ALA A 265 4.97 -23.36 -6.04
C ALA A 265 4.31 -22.01 -5.66
N SER A 266 3.58 -21.99 -4.54
CA SER A 266 2.95 -20.76 -4.04
C SER A 266 3.98 -19.76 -3.52
N ALA A 267 4.95 -20.22 -2.72
CA ALA A 267 6.05 -19.43 -2.21
C ALA A 267 6.90 -18.83 -3.32
N ASP A 268 7.27 -19.64 -4.33
CA ASP A 268 8.07 -19.22 -5.46
C ASP A 268 7.36 -18.15 -6.30
N ARG A 269 6.08 -18.37 -6.61
CA ARG A 269 5.26 -17.39 -7.32
C ARG A 269 5.16 -16.08 -6.54
N TYR A 270 4.90 -16.16 -5.24
CA TYR A 270 4.75 -14.99 -4.38
C TYR A 270 6.06 -14.19 -4.28
N LEU A 271 7.19 -14.86 -4.02
CA LEU A 271 8.52 -14.24 -3.94
C LEU A 271 9.04 -13.72 -5.29
N THR A 272 8.51 -14.20 -6.40
CA THR A 272 8.81 -13.65 -7.73
C THR A 272 8.02 -12.36 -7.98
N ILE A 273 6.75 -12.31 -7.58
CA ILE A 273 5.84 -11.22 -7.97
C ILE A 273 5.83 -10.07 -6.96
N ALA A 274 5.67 -10.36 -5.66
CA ALA A 274 5.48 -9.34 -4.64
C ALA A 274 6.62 -8.30 -4.58
N PRO A 275 7.93 -8.67 -4.63
CA PRO A 275 9.01 -7.69 -4.66
C PRO A 275 8.92 -6.73 -5.86
N LEU A 276 8.54 -7.24 -7.05
CA LEU A 276 8.43 -6.43 -8.26
C LEU A 276 7.29 -5.42 -8.15
N LEU A 277 6.14 -5.83 -7.60
CA LEU A 277 5.01 -4.94 -7.35
C LEU A 277 5.38 -3.82 -6.38
N ILE A 278 6.07 -4.16 -5.30
CA ILE A 278 6.56 -3.20 -4.30
C ILE A 278 7.53 -2.21 -4.93
N GLN A 279 8.53 -2.69 -5.68
CA GLN A 279 9.54 -1.84 -6.30
C GLN A 279 8.95 -0.87 -7.32
N ARG A 280 8.05 -1.34 -8.19
CA ARG A 280 7.40 -0.48 -9.19
C ARG A 280 6.49 0.57 -8.56
N ARG A 281 5.75 0.18 -7.52
CA ARG A 281 4.94 1.12 -6.75
C ARG A 281 5.79 2.16 -6.04
N ALA A 282 6.88 1.75 -5.39
CA ALA A 282 7.83 2.67 -4.76
C ALA A 282 8.35 3.70 -5.78
N ALA A 283 8.75 3.26 -6.98
CA ALA A 283 9.23 4.18 -8.02
C ALA A 283 8.18 5.25 -8.41
N ARG A 284 6.89 4.87 -8.51
CA ARG A 284 5.78 5.83 -8.74
C ARG A 284 5.61 6.80 -7.57
N MET A 285 5.63 6.29 -6.35
CA MET A 285 5.52 7.09 -5.13
C MET A 285 6.67 8.11 -5.02
N ILE A 286 7.92 7.70 -5.28
CA ILE A 286 9.08 8.59 -5.29
C ILE A 286 8.93 9.67 -6.36
N ALA A 287 8.51 9.31 -7.58
CA ALA A 287 8.29 10.29 -8.64
C ALA A 287 7.27 11.37 -8.23
N ARG A 288 6.17 10.98 -7.56
CA ARG A 288 5.18 11.92 -7.01
C ARG A 288 5.75 12.75 -5.85
N LEU A 289 6.44 12.13 -4.90
CA LEU A 289 7.07 12.81 -3.76
C LEU A 289 8.01 13.91 -4.23
N ARG A 290 8.86 13.69 -5.24
CA ARG A 290 9.76 14.73 -5.77
C ARG A 290 8.99 15.98 -6.19
N LEU A 291 7.87 15.82 -6.88
CA LEU A 291 7.05 16.94 -7.35
C LEU A 291 6.39 17.68 -6.19
N LEU A 292 5.83 16.93 -5.24
CA LEU A 292 5.12 17.47 -4.07
C LEU A 292 6.07 18.21 -3.12
N LEU A 293 7.27 17.68 -2.92
CA LEU A 293 8.30 18.31 -2.09
C LEU A 293 8.96 19.51 -2.78
N ALA A 294 8.98 19.60 -4.11
CA ALA A 294 9.53 20.76 -4.84
C ALA A 294 8.49 21.89 -5.04
N GLY A 295 7.20 21.60 -4.92
CA GLY A 295 6.11 22.54 -5.22
C GLY A 295 6.02 23.75 -4.29
N ARG A 296 6.51 23.65 -3.04
CA ARG A 296 6.45 24.75 -2.07
C ARG A 296 7.62 25.73 -2.12
N ASP A 297 8.77 25.34 -2.66
CA ASP A 297 9.91 26.27 -2.79
C ASP A 297 9.60 27.42 -3.79
N ARG A 298 8.52 27.27 -4.58
CA ARG A 298 8.01 28.27 -5.52
C ARG A 298 6.85 29.12 -5.01
N GLN A 299 6.32 28.84 -3.81
CA GLN A 299 5.24 29.64 -3.20
C GLN A 299 5.74 30.57 -2.08
N GLU A 300 6.99 30.42 -1.66
CA GLU A 300 7.65 31.25 -0.64
C GLU A 300 8.73 32.19 -1.22
N GLY A 301 8.77 32.35 -2.56
CA GLY A 301 9.69 33.23 -3.29
C GLY A 301 9.00 34.39 -3.99
#